data_AF-A0A7C2L7W8-F1
#
_entry.id   AF-A0A7C2L7W8-F1
#
_cell.length_a   1.000
_cell.length_b   1.000
_cell.length_c   1.000
_cell.angle_alpha   90.00
_cell.angle_beta   90.00
_cell.angle_gamma   90.00
#
_symmetry.space_group_name_H-M   'P 1'
#
loop_
_entity.id
_entity.type
_entity.pdbx_description
1 polymer ?
#
loop_
_entity_poly.entity_id
_entity_poly.type
_entity_poly.pdbx_seq_one_letter_code
_entity_poly.pdbx_strand_id
1 'polypeptide(L)'
;MSQSEIPTVLVGKKPLMNYVFACLTTLQGGAKQLMIKARGRAISRAVDVVQILQRRFYKDLKVADIKLGTQELMGPNNQPVSVSTIEILLRRES
;
A
#
# COMPACT_ATOMS: atom_id res chain seq x y z
N MET A 1 9.70 -1.47 -24.27
CA MET A 1 9.90 -0.50 -23.18
C MET A 1 9.76 -1.27 -21.88
N SER A 2 10.85 -1.50 -21.16
CA SER A 2 10.82 -2.20 -19.86
C SER A 2 10.05 -1.33 -18.87
N GLN A 3 8.79 -1.67 -18.63
CA GLN A 3 7.99 -1.01 -17.62
C GLN A 3 8.64 -1.33 -16.28
N SER A 4 9.30 -0.35 -15.67
CA SER A 4 9.87 -0.52 -14.34
C SER A 4 8.73 -0.83 -13.38
N GLU A 5 8.64 -2.07 -12.90
CA GLU A 5 7.62 -2.45 -11.94
C GLU A 5 7.79 -1.61 -10.68
N ILE A 6 6.75 -0.87 -10.30
CA ILE A 6 6.74 -0.11 -9.06
C ILE A 6 6.70 -1.12 -7.90
N PRO A 7 7.69 -1.12 -7.00
CA PRO A 7 7.68 -2.01 -5.84
C PRO A 7 6.36 -1.88 -5.08
N THR A 8 5.74 -3.03 -4.76
CA THR A 8 4.40 -3.08 -4.19
C THR A 8 4.38 -3.81 -2.86
N VAL A 9 3.77 -3.21 -1.84
CA VAL A 9 3.53 -3.80 -0.53
C VAL A 9 2.04 -4.10 -0.36
N LEU A 10 1.70 -5.38 -0.15
CA LEU A 10 0.34 -5.85 0.09
C LEU A 10 0.04 -5.88 1.58
N VAL A 11 -0.89 -5.02 2.03
CA VAL A 11 -1.29 -4.94 3.43
C VAL A 11 -2.42 -5.92 3.72
N GLY A 12 -2.20 -6.75 4.74
CA GLY A 12 -3.10 -7.81 5.17
C GLY A 12 -3.12 -7.91 6.69
N LYS A 13 -3.05 -9.14 7.22
CA LYS A 13 -3.27 -9.42 8.65
C LYS A 13 -2.03 -9.31 9.57
N LYS A 14 -0.81 -9.18 9.04
CA LYS A 14 0.42 -9.08 9.86
C LYS A 14 0.39 -7.82 10.76
N PRO A 15 1.20 -7.76 11.84
CA PRO A 15 1.32 -6.55 12.65
C PRO A 15 1.67 -5.31 11.80
N LEU A 16 1.14 -4.14 12.19
CA LEU A 16 1.28 -2.88 11.44
C LEU A 16 2.74 -2.54 11.11
N MET A 17 3.63 -2.67 12.11
CA MET A 17 5.04 -2.35 11.96
C MET A 17 5.78 -3.22 10.95
N ASN A 18 5.32 -4.45 10.68
CA ASN A 18 5.92 -5.30 9.66
C ASN A 18 5.75 -4.70 8.26
N TYR A 19 4.62 -4.05 8.00
CA TYR A 19 4.37 -3.37 6.74
C TYR A 19 5.16 -2.07 6.63
N VAL A 20 5.26 -1.30 7.72
CA VAL A 20 6.12 -0.11 7.78
C VAL A 20 7.57 -0.48 7.48
N PHE A 21 8.09 -1.52 8.14
CA PHE A 21 9.45 -1.99 7.92
C PHE A 21 9.69 -2.43 6.47
N ALA A 22 8.76 -3.21 5.88
CA ALA A 22 8.85 -3.60 4.47
C ALA A 22 8.94 -2.37 3.54
N CYS A 23 8.10 -1.36 3.77
CA CYS A 23 8.14 -0.11 3.00
C CYS A 23 9.48 0.63 3.16
N LEU A 24 10.02 0.69 4.39
CA LEU A 24 11.32 1.31 4.65
C LEU A 24 12.46 0.61 3.91
N THR A 25 12.53 -0.72 4.00
CA THR A 25 13.57 -1.50 3.30
C THR A 25 13.50 -1.28 1.79
N THR A 26 12.30 -1.24 1.21
CA THR A 26 12.11 -0.96 -0.22
C THR A 26 12.58 0.45 -0.61
N LEU A 27 12.23 1.47 0.18
CA LEU A 27 12.66 2.86 -0.07
C LEU A 27 14.17 3.05 0.12
N GLN A 28 14.77 2.39 1.11
CA GLN A 28 16.22 2.38 1.34
C GLN A 28 16.99 1.69 0.21
N GLY A 29 16.37 0.71 -0.46
CA GLY A 29 16.91 0.07 -1.66
C GLY A 29 16.96 0.96 -2.91
N GLY A 30 16.68 2.27 -2.80
CA GLY A 30 16.77 3.24 -3.89
C GLY A 30 15.47 3.45 -4.67
N ALA A 31 14.36 2.82 -4.26
CA ALA A 31 13.07 3.02 -4.89
C ALA A 31 12.57 4.47 -4.67
N LYS A 32 12.32 5.21 -5.75
CA LYS A 32 11.73 6.56 -5.69
C LYS A 32 10.21 6.56 -5.55
N GLN A 33 9.59 5.41 -5.84
CA GLN A 33 8.16 5.19 -5.79
C GLN A 33 7.85 3.88 -5.07
N LEU A 34 6.72 3.84 -4.38
CA LEU A 34 6.25 2.68 -3.64
C LEU A 34 4.73 2.60 -3.75
N MET A 35 4.21 1.44 -4.12
CA MET A 35 2.78 1.18 -4.16
C MET A 35 2.35 0.42 -2.90
N ILE A 36 1.32 0.89 -2.22
CA ILE A 36 0.69 0.18 -1.10
C ILE A 36 -0.70 -0.24 -1.53
N LYS A 37 -1.00 -1.54 -1.49
CA LYS A 37 -2.34 -2.06 -1.84
C LYS A 37 -2.97 -2.76 -0.66
N ALA A 38 -4.28 -2.56 -0.49
CA ALA A 38 -5.07 -3.24 0.52
C ALA A 38 -6.52 -3.43 0.06
N ARG A 39 -7.24 -4.27 0.78
CA ARG A 39 -8.67 -4.51 0.53
C ARG A 39 -9.45 -4.75 1.82
N GLY A 40 -10.74 -4.40 1.80
CA GLY A 40 -11.65 -4.53 2.93
C GLY A 40 -11.08 -3.89 4.20
N ARG A 41 -11.13 -4.63 5.32
CA ARG A 41 -10.69 -4.13 6.64
C ARG A 41 -9.21 -3.73 6.71
N ALA A 42 -8.38 -4.17 5.77
CA ALA A 42 -6.97 -3.80 5.71
C ALA A 42 -6.73 -2.37 5.16
N ILE A 43 -7.76 -1.72 4.60
CA ILE A 43 -7.66 -0.35 4.06
C ILE A 43 -7.20 0.63 5.13
N SER A 44 -7.82 0.62 6.32
CA SER A 44 -7.41 1.50 7.44
C SER A 44 -5.95 1.29 7.81
N ARG A 45 -5.50 0.03 7.85
CA ARG A 45 -4.10 -0.30 8.13
C ARG A 45 -3.14 0.22 7.07
N ALA A 46 -3.52 0.20 5.79
CA ALA A 46 -2.70 0.76 4.73
C ALA A 46 -2.54 2.28 4.88
N VAL A 47 -3.62 2.98 5.25
CA VAL A 47 -3.57 4.41 5.56
C VAL A 47 -2.67 4.68 6.77
N ASP A 48 -2.76 3.88 7.83
CA ASP A 48 -1.89 4.01 9.01
C ASP A 48 -0.41 3.82 8.65
N VAL A 49 -0.07 2.85 7.80
CA VAL A 49 1.31 2.64 7.30
C VAL A 49 1.81 3.90 6.59
N VAL A 50 1.02 4.47 5.68
CA VAL A 50 1.38 5.71 4.96
C VAL A 50 1.63 6.85 5.95
N GLN A 51 0.73 7.05 6.91
CA GLN A 51 0.85 8.12 7.90
C GLN A 51 2.11 7.96 8.78
N ILE A 52 2.43 6.74 9.19
CA ILE A 52 3.65 6.46 9.97
C ILE A 52 4.90 6.76 9.13
N LEU A 53 4.94 6.34 7.86
CA LEU A 53 6.07 6.59 6.96
C LEU A 53 6.33 8.09 6.81
N GLN A 54 5.31 8.87 6.51
CA GLN A 54 5.43 10.32 6.29
C GLN A 54 5.80 11.09 7.57
N ARG A 55 5.23 10.70 8.72
CA ARG A 55 5.43 11.43 9.98
C ARG A 55 6.72 11.06 10.69
N ARG A 56 7.15 9.80 10.63
CA ARG A 56 8.28 9.29 11.43
C ARG A 56 9.57 9.11 10.65
N PHE A 57 9.51 8.86 9.34
CA PHE A 57 10.69 8.41 8.58
C PHE A 57 11.05 9.31 7.40
N TYR A 58 10.09 9.67 6.55
CA TYR A 58 10.34 10.43 5.32
C TYR A 58 9.37 11.60 5.18
N LYS A 59 9.78 12.79 5.62
CA LYS A 59 8.98 14.02 5.51
C LYS A 59 8.75 14.47 4.05
N ASP A 60 9.64 14.04 3.16
CA ASP A 60 9.65 14.24 1.71
C ASP A 60 8.79 13.21 0.95
N LEU A 61 8.27 12.19 1.62
CA LEU A 61 7.41 11.18 1.00
C LEU A 61 5.99 11.73 0.84
N LYS A 62 5.50 11.85 -0.39
CA LYS A 62 4.15 12.32 -0.71
C LYS A 62 3.28 11.21 -1.25
N VAL A 63 1.97 11.36 -1.05
CA VAL A 63 0.97 10.56 -1.76
C VAL A 63 0.83 11.17 -3.16
N ALA A 64 1.24 10.43 -4.18
CA ALA A 64 1.18 10.86 -5.57
C ALA A 64 -0.15 10.51 -6.24
N ASP A 65 -0.77 9.39 -5.86
CA ASP A 65 -2.07 8.96 -6.40
C ASP A 65 -2.77 8.03 -5.40
N ILE A 66 -4.10 8.04 -5.41
CA ILE A 66 -4.94 7.09 -4.66
C ILE A 66 -6.00 6.55 -5.61
N LYS A 67 -6.02 5.23 -5.78
CA LYS A 67 -7.06 4.55 -6.55
C LYS A 67 -7.94 3.73 -5.62
N LEU A 68 -9.24 3.89 -5.80
CA LEU A 68 -10.26 3.11 -5.12
C LEU A 68 -10.91 2.18 -6.13
N GLY A 69 -11.34 1.01 -5.67
CA GLY A 69 -12.02 0.06 -6.54
C GLY A 69 -12.82 -0.94 -5.74
N THR A 70 -13.34 -1.93 -6.46
CA THR A 70 -14.05 -3.06 -5.90
C THR A 70 -13.59 -4.31 -6.63
N GLN A 71 -13.33 -5.37 -5.87
CA GLN A 71 -12.97 -6.69 -6.38
C GLN A 71 -14.00 -7.70 -5.90
N GLU A 72 -14.55 -8.50 -6.81
CA GLU A 72 -15.38 -9.65 -6.44
C GLU A 72 -14.50 -10.80 -5.97
N LEU A 73 -14.82 -11.35 -4.80
CA LEU A 73 -14.16 -12.52 -4.22
C LEU A 73 -15.21 -13.58 -3.91
N MET A 74 -14.85 -14.86 -4.00
CA MET A 74 -15.71 -15.91 -3.45
C MET A 74 -15.74 -15.83 -1.92
N GLY A 75 -16.94 -15.65 -1.38
CA GLY A 75 -17.22 -15.72 0.04
C GLY A 75 -17.36 -17.18 0.55
N PRO A 76 -17.58 -17.35 1.86
CA PRO A 76 -17.65 -18.67 2.52
C PRO A 76 -18.73 -19.60 1.96
N ASN A 77 -19.81 -19.04 1.40
CA ASN A 77 -20.95 -19.78 0.85
C ASN A 77 -20.85 -19.95 -0.67
N ASN A 78 -19.65 -19.81 -1.25
CA ASN A 78 -19.40 -19.84 -2.69
C ASN A 78 -20.17 -18.75 -3.48
N GLN A 79 -20.64 -17.71 -2.79
CA GLN A 79 -21.28 -16.54 -3.40
C GLN A 79 -20.25 -15.43 -3.62
N PRO A 80 -20.34 -14.69 -4.74
CA PRO A 80 -19.48 -13.53 -4.98
C PRO A 80 -19.79 -12.43 -3.96
N VAL A 81 -18.74 -11.88 -3.35
CA VAL A 81 -18.80 -10.77 -2.43
C VAL A 81 -17.92 -9.65 -2.97
N SER A 82 -18.50 -8.45 -3.09
CA SER A 82 -17.77 -7.24 -3.44
C SER A 82 -16.91 -6.77 -2.27
N VAL A 83 -15.62 -6.58 -2.50
CA VAL A 83 -14.67 -6.08 -1.51
C VAL A 83 -13.99 -4.83 -2.03
N SER A 84 -14.12 -3.74 -1.28
CA SER A 84 -13.44 -2.48 -1.61
C SER A 84 -11.92 -2.65 -1.62
N THR A 85 -11.25 -2.02 -2.58
CA THR A 85 -9.80 -2.00 -2.71
C THR A 85 -9.27 -0.57 -2.63
N ILE A 86 -8.03 -0.43 -2.16
CA ILE A 86 -7.28 0.81 -2.18
C ILE A 86 -5.88 0.54 -2.73
N GLU A 87 -5.41 1.42 -3.59
CA GLU A 87 -4.01 1.51 -4.02
C GLU A 87 -3.51 2.91 -3.72
N ILE A 88 -2.39 3.03 -3.02
CA ILE A 88 -1.78 4.30 -2.62
C ILE A 88 -0.38 4.33 -3.22
N LEU A 89 -0.17 5.23 -4.19
CA LEU A 89 1.15 5.47 -4.75
C LEU A 89 1.86 6.53 -3.91
N LEU A 90 2.98 6.16 -3.34
CA LEU A 90 3.90 7.07 -2.66
C LEU A 90 5.07 7.41 -3.57
N ARG A 91 5.53 8.66 -3.51
CA ARG A 91 6.68 9.16 -4.25
C ARG A 91 7.51 10.07 -3.36
N ARG A 92 8.83 9.95 -3.42
CA ARG A 92 9.72 10.94 -2.80
C ARG A 92 9.79 12.17 -3.67
N GLU A 93 9.46 13.33 -3.12
CA GLU A 93 9.82 14.61 -3.75
C GLU A 93 11.33 14.81 -3.55
N SER A 94 12.05 14.97 -4.66
CA SER A 94 13.48 15.31 -4.66
C SER A 94 13.65 16.81 -4.60
#